data_AF-A0A821RB81-F1
#
_entry.id   AF-A0A821RB81-F1
#
_cell.length_a   1.000
_cell.length_b   1.000
_cell.length_c   1.000
_cell.angle_alpha   90.00
_cell.angle_beta   90.00
_cell.angle_gamma   90.00
#
_symmetry.space_group_name_H-M   'P 1'
#
loop_
_entity.id
_entity.type
_entity.pdbx_description
1 polymer ?
#
loop_
_entity_poly.entity_id
_entity_poly.type
_entity_poly.pdbx_seq_one_letter_code
_entity_poly.pdbx_strand_id
1 'polypeptide(L)'
;MKTRLDDMKYSRWDELRLIVEIVIEVGSVFNPSGIDVYFLNRPSLLNVSDLGLLDQAFVSEPHGCKSLTSVLKSIFKAYNDETNNDKKMLVLVAIGGEPIDDEGNSNVATLQHVMQHERQSDKIHVVFR
;
A
#
# COMPACT_ATOMS: atom_id res chain seq x y z
N MET A 1 12.21 -11.79 -12.58
CA MET A 1 12.51 -10.69 -13.53
C MET A 1 13.16 -9.58 -12.71
N LYS A 2 14.40 -9.18 -13.02
CA LYS A 2 15.20 -8.22 -12.23
C LYS A 2 15.33 -6.91 -12.99
N THR A 3 15.05 -5.77 -12.37
CA THR A 3 15.18 -4.45 -12.99
C THR A 3 16.53 -3.86 -12.58
N ARG A 4 17.26 -3.26 -13.52
CA ARG A 4 18.60 -2.69 -13.26
C ARG A 4 18.47 -1.21 -12.89
N LEU A 5 18.82 -0.88 -11.65
CA LEU A 5 19.20 0.46 -11.20
C LEU A 5 20.61 0.32 -10.61
N ASP A 6 21.58 1.01 -11.21
CA ASP A 6 22.94 1.25 -10.68
C ASP A 6 23.80 0.03 -10.27
N ASP A 7 23.96 -0.95 -11.17
CA ASP A 7 24.87 -2.10 -11.04
C ASP A 7 24.70 -3.03 -9.82
N MET A 8 23.68 -2.81 -8.99
CA MET A 8 23.28 -3.70 -7.90
C MET A 8 22.12 -4.62 -8.33
N LYS A 9 22.19 -5.90 -7.98
CA LYS A 9 21.11 -6.88 -8.24
C LYS A 9 20.08 -6.84 -7.11
N TYR A 10 19.14 -5.90 -7.18
CA TYR A 10 18.00 -5.87 -6.27
C TYR A 10 17.00 -7.01 -6.55
N SER A 11 16.42 -7.57 -5.49
CA SER A 11 15.21 -8.37 -5.59
C SER A 11 14.00 -7.46 -5.79
N ARG A 12 12.86 -8.02 -6.22
CA ARG A 12 11.60 -7.25 -6.26
C ARG A 12 11.19 -6.74 -4.88
N TRP A 13 11.60 -7.46 -3.82
CA TRP A 13 11.34 -7.07 -2.45
C TRP A 13 12.16 -5.83 -2.06
N ASP A 14 13.42 -5.77 -2.49
CA ASP A 14 14.27 -4.59 -2.28
C ASP A 14 13.78 -3.39 -3.10
N GLU A 15 13.37 -3.61 -4.35
CA GLU A 15 12.75 -2.56 -5.19
C GLU A 15 11.50 -1.98 -4.51
N LEU A 16 10.63 -2.85 -3.94
CA LEU A 16 9.44 -2.43 -3.21
C LEU A 16 9.80 -1.63 -1.96
N ARG A 17 10.82 -2.06 -1.20
CA ARG A 17 11.32 -1.34 -0.02
C ARG A 17 11.73 0.07 -0.39
N LEU A 18 12.56 0.23 -1.42
CA LEU A 18 13.05 1.53 -1.89
C LEU A 18 11.89 2.45 -2.29
N ILE A 19 10.86 1.92 -2.97
CA ILE A 19 9.67 2.70 -3.30
C ILE A 19 8.95 3.19 -2.04
N VAL A 20 8.77 2.33 -1.04
CA VAL A 20 8.10 2.70 0.21
C VAL A 20 8.92 3.71 1.01
N GLU A 21 10.25 3.59 1.06
CA GLU A 21 11.16 4.56 1.68
C GLU A 21 10.98 5.95 1.06
N ILE A 22 11.01 6.06 -0.27
CA ILE A 22 10.82 7.32 -0.99
C ILE A 22 9.42 7.91 -0.70
N VAL A 23 8.38 7.07 -0.68
CA VAL A 23 7.01 7.52 -0.38
C VAL A 23 6.88 8.06 1.04
N ILE A 24 7.51 7.41 2.03
CA ILE A 24 7.53 7.88 3.42
C ILE A 24 8.26 9.21 3.50
N GLU A 25 9.47 9.30 2.95
CA GLU A 25 10.27 10.52 3.00
C GLU A 25 9.54 11.72 2.38
N VAL A 26 8.95 11.54 1.20
CA VAL A 26 8.20 12.61 0.52
C VAL A 26 6.89 12.91 1.23
N GLY A 27 6.12 11.90 1.61
CA GLY A 27 4.79 12.11 2.17
C GLY A 27 4.79 12.62 3.61
N SER A 28 5.82 12.31 4.41
CA SER A 28 6.00 12.87 5.77
C SER A 28 6.19 14.39 5.76
N VAL A 29 6.67 14.98 4.64
CA VAL A 29 6.70 16.45 4.47
C VAL A 29 5.29 17.05 4.43
N PHE A 30 4.31 16.34 3.87
CA PHE A 30 2.93 16.79 3.73
C PHE A 30 2.01 16.32 4.87
N ASN A 31 2.40 15.28 5.61
CA ASN A 31 1.65 14.75 6.73
C ASN A 31 2.52 14.65 8.00
N PRO A 32 2.46 15.66 8.90
CA PRO A 32 3.22 15.65 10.15
C PRO A 32 2.92 14.46 11.06
N SER A 33 1.73 13.86 10.94
CA SER A 33 1.35 12.65 11.68
C SER A 33 2.00 11.38 11.14
N GLY A 34 2.73 11.44 10.02
CA GLY A 34 3.34 10.28 9.35
C GLY A 34 2.44 9.67 8.28
N ILE A 35 2.85 8.51 7.74
CA ILE A 35 2.12 7.77 6.70
C ILE A 35 1.79 6.37 7.20
N ASP A 36 0.62 5.87 6.83
CA ASP A 36 0.23 4.49 7.09
C ASP A 36 0.69 3.57 5.96
N VAL A 37 1.36 2.48 6.32
CA VAL A 37 1.83 1.43 5.41
C VAL A 37 1.03 0.16 5.68
N TYR A 38 0.15 -0.17 4.74
CA TYR A 38 -0.67 -1.37 4.80
C TYR A 38 -0.02 -2.49 4.01
N PHE A 39 0.24 -3.60 4.68
CA PHE A 39 0.71 -4.82 4.02
C PHE A 39 -0.45 -5.77 3.76
N LEU A 40 -0.34 -6.56 2.70
CA LEU A 40 -1.32 -7.60 2.42
C LEU A 40 -1.21 -8.73 3.45
N ASN A 41 -0.01 -9.25 3.70
CA ASN A 41 0.17 -10.50 4.44
C ASN A 41 0.99 -10.34 5.74
N ARG A 42 0.93 -9.17 6.37
CA ARG A 42 1.49 -8.91 7.70
C ARG A 42 0.80 -7.71 8.36
N PRO A 43 1.06 -7.44 9.65
CA PRO A 43 0.52 -6.26 10.32
C PRO A 43 0.92 -4.96 9.62
N SER A 44 -0.02 -4.02 9.54
CA SER A 44 0.24 -2.66 9.05
C SER A 44 1.14 -1.88 10.01
N LEU A 45 1.87 -0.92 9.47
CA LEU A 45 2.56 0.12 10.25
C LEU A 45 1.76 1.41 10.11
N LEU A 46 1.43 2.07 11.21
CA LEU A 46 0.64 3.30 11.20
C LEU A 46 1.47 4.48 11.67
N ASN A 47 1.16 5.68 11.18
CA ASN A 47 1.83 6.93 11.53
C ASN A 47 3.36 6.86 11.38
N VAL A 48 3.83 6.18 10.33
CA VAL A 48 5.26 6.00 10.05
C VAL A 48 5.86 7.33 9.66
N SER A 49 6.80 7.79 10.47
CA SER A 49 7.60 9.00 10.25
C SER A 49 9.11 8.72 10.37
N ASP A 50 9.47 7.51 10.82
CA ASP A 50 10.84 7.02 10.95
C ASP A 50 11.03 5.76 10.10
N LEU A 51 12.10 5.74 9.31
CA LEU A 51 12.44 4.62 8.42
C LEU A 51 12.91 3.38 9.21
N GLY A 52 13.36 3.53 10.46
CA GLY A 52 13.77 2.40 11.29
C GLY A 52 12.66 1.35 11.54
N LEU A 53 11.39 1.78 11.53
CA LEU A 53 10.24 0.87 11.61
C LEU A 53 10.03 0.08 10.31
N LEU A 54 10.34 0.69 9.18
CA LEU A 54 10.22 0.05 7.88
C LEU A 54 11.26 -1.05 7.71
N ASP A 55 12.50 -0.80 8.14
CA ASP A 55 13.59 -1.77 8.05
C ASP A 55 13.22 -3.11 8.70
N GLN A 56 12.62 -3.05 9.90
CA GLN A 56 12.14 -4.24 10.61
C GLN A 56 11.07 -4.99 9.83
N ALA A 57 10.15 -4.26 9.19
CA ALA A 57 9.10 -4.85 8.37
C ALA A 57 9.60 -5.43 7.04
N PHE A 58 10.83 -5.14 6.61
CA PHE A 58 11.42 -5.68 5.39
C PHE A 58 12.51 -6.74 5.62
N VAL A 59 12.85 -7.05 6.88
CA VAL A 59 13.85 -8.10 7.23
C VAL A 59 13.50 -9.47 6.65
N SER A 60 12.22 -9.83 6.64
CA SER A 60 11.75 -11.11 6.11
C SER A 60 10.80 -10.91 4.94
N GLU A 61 10.96 -11.75 3.91
CA GLU A 61 10.05 -11.75 2.77
C GLU A 61 8.60 -12.05 3.19
N PRO A 62 7.62 -11.51 2.47
CA PRO A 62 6.21 -11.73 2.73
C PRO A 62 5.80 -13.17 2.37
N HIS A 63 4.95 -13.77 3.20
CA HIS A 63 4.38 -15.10 3.00
C HIS A 63 2.87 -15.09 3.14
N GLY A 64 2.19 -15.89 2.34
CA GLY A 64 0.72 -16.03 2.34
C GLY A 64 0.04 -15.17 1.28
N CYS A 65 -1.22 -15.51 1.01
CA CYS A 65 -2.10 -14.80 0.09
C CYS A 65 -3.12 -14.00 0.91
N LYS A 66 -3.25 -12.71 0.61
CA LYS A 66 -4.36 -11.90 1.10
C LYS A 66 -4.85 -10.97 -0.01
N SER A 67 -6.15 -10.86 -0.09
CA SER A 67 -6.85 -10.06 -1.08
C SER A 67 -6.56 -8.57 -0.91
N LEU A 68 -6.01 -7.96 -1.96
CA LEU A 68 -5.84 -6.51 -2.06
C LEU A 68 -7.17 -5.78 -1.82
N THR A 69 -8.27 -6.33 -2.36
CA THR A 69 -9.59 -5.71 -2.23
C THR A 69 -10.05 -5.67 -0.77
N SER A 70 -9.79 -6.70 0.03
CA SER A 70 -10.14 -6.73 1.45
C SER A 70 -9.39 -5.66 2.25
N VAL A 71 -8.12 -5.43 1.92
CA VAL A 71 -7.31 -4.37 2.55
C VAL A 71 -7.82 -2.99 2.14
N LEU A 72 -8.06 -2.75 0.85
CA LEU A 72 -8.58 -1.47 0.35
C LEU A 72 -9.94 -1.12 0.95
N LYS A 73 -10.86 -2.08 1.02
CA LYS A 73 -12.17 -1.90 1.69
C LYS A 73 -12.00 -1.46 3.14
N SER A 74 -11.06 -2.07 3.85
CA SER A 74 -10.80 -1.74 5.25
C SER A 74 -10.25 -0.31 5.40
N ILE A 75 -9.34 0.10 4.51
CA ILE A 75 -8.80 1.46 4.47
C ILE A 75 -9.91 2.48 4.17
N PHE A 76 -10.71 2.25 3.13
CA PHE A 76 -11.78 3.17 2.74
C PHE A 76 -12.83 3.29 3.82
N LYS A 77 -13.22 2.17 4.43
CA LYS A 77 -14.14 2.18 5.56
C LYS A 77 -13.58 2.98 6.73
N ALA A 78 -12.34 2.72 7.14
CA ALA A 78 -11.71 3.44 8.25
C ALA A 78 -11.65 4.96 7.99
N TYR A 79 -11.27 5.36 6.78
CA TYR A 79 -11.25 6.76 6.38
C TYR A 79 -12.65 7.41 6.37
N ASN A 80 -13.68 6.68 5.93
CA ASN A 80 -15.05 7.19 5.87
C ASN A 80 -15.71 7.29 7.25
N ASP A 81 -15.32 6.41 8.18
CA ASP A 81 -15.84 6.37 9.55
C ASP A 81 -15.26 7.53 10.41
N GLU A 82 -14.16 8.16 9.99
CA GLU A 82 -13.62 9.35 10.63
C GLU A 82 -14.54 10.57 10.40
N THR A 83 -15.26 10.94 11.44
CA THR A 83 -16.17 12.09 11.44
C THR A 83 -15.37 13.39 11.29
N ASN A 84 -15.71 14.21 10.28
CA ASN A 84 -15.06 15.47 9.90
C ASN A 84 -13.69 15.37 9.19
N ASN A 85 -13.41 14.27 8.48
CA ASN A 85 -12.20 14.21 7.65
C ASN A 85 -12.41 14.93 6.28
N ASP A 86 -11.97 16.20 6.23
CA ASP A 86 -11.88 17.00 5.00
C ASP A 86 -10.57 16.76 4.22
N LYS A 87 -9.65 15.98 4.79
CA LYS A 87 -8.32 15.76 4.22
C LYS A 87 -8.38 14.69 3.13
N LYS A 88 -8.00 15.02 1.90
CA LYS A 88 -7.90 14.02 0.83
C LYS A 88 -6.85 12.95 1.13
N MET A 89 -7.11 11.71 0.71
CA MET A 89 -6.19 10.58 0.87
C MET A 89 -5.62 10.16 -0.48
N LEU A 90 -4.31 9.90 -0.52
CA LEU A 90 -3.64 9.23 -1.63
C LEU A 90 -3.21 7.84 -1.17
N VAL A 91 -3.71 6.81 -1.84
CA VAL A 91 -3.31 5.42 -1.62
C VAL A 91 -2.41 5.00 -2.77
N LEU A 92 -1.15 4.70 -2.46
CA LEU A 92 -0.21 4.10 -3.41
C LEU A 92 -0.19 2.59 -3.20
N VAL A 93 -0.56 1.85 -4.24
CA VAL A 93 -0.60 0.39 -4.26
C VAL A 93 0.58 -0.09 -5.08
N ALA A 94 1.56 -0.71 -4.42
CA ALA A 94 2.69 -1.33 -5.09
C ALA A 94 2.55 -2.85 -5.00
N ILE A 95 2.27 -3.51 -6.13
CA ILE A 95 2.03 -4.97 -6.20
C ILE A 95 2.86 -5.60 -7.32
N GLY A 96 3.49 -6.73 -7.03
CA GLY A 96 4.37 -7.42 -7.99
C GLY A 96 3.66 -8.27 -9.06
N GLY A 97 2.34 -8.22 -9.14
CA GLY A 97 1.51 -9.08 -9.99
C GLY A 97 0.04 -8.66 -9.97
N GLU A 98 -0.83 -9.49 -10.56
CA GLU A 98 -2.28 -9.22 -10.59
C GLU A 98 -2.90 -9.34 -9.19
N PRO A 99 -3.96 -8.56 -8.90
CA PRO A 99 -4.73 -8.71 -7.67
C PRO A 99 -5.33 -10.11 -7.61
N ILE A 100 -5.06 -10.81 -6.52
CA ILE A 100 -5.66 -12.11 -6.21
C ILE A 100 -6.64 -11.99 -5.04
N ASP A 101 -7.55 -12.94 -4.93
CA ASP A 101 -8.36 -13.15 -3.73
C ASP A 101 -7.59 -13.97 -2.67
N ASP A 102 -8.25 -14.29 -1.55
CA ASP A 102 -7.65 -15.07 -0.46
C ASP A 102 -7.42 -16.55 -0.85
N GLU A 103 -8.04 -17.02 -1.94
CA GLU A 103 -7.88 -18.37 -2.50
C GLU A 103 -6.80 -18.43 -3.59
N GLY A 104 -6.26 -17.28 -4.01
CA GLY A 104 -5.25 -17.16 -5.05
C GLY A 104 -5.79 -17.01 -6.48
N ASN A 105 -7.10 -16.82 -6.65
CA ASN A 105 -7.70 -16.59 -7.96
C ASN A 105 -7.63 -15.10 -8.33
N SER A 106 -7.61 -14.80 -9.64
CA SER A 106 -7.63 -13.43 -10.13
C SER A 106 -8.88 -12.68 -9.65
N ASN A 107 -8.68 -11.49 -9.11
CA ASN A 107 -9.72 -10.70 -8.44
C ASN A 107 -9.88 -9.29 -9.04
N VAL A 108 -9.53 -9.14 -10.32
CA VAL A 108 -9.55 -7.86 -11.05
C VAL A 108 -10.95 -7.27 -11.13
N ALA A 109 -11.98 -8.08 -11.40
CA ALA A 109 -13.36 -7.60 -11.50
C ALA A 109 -13.87 -6.99 -10.18
N THR A 110 -13.54 -7.64 -9.05
CA THR A 110 -13.88 -7.11 -7.73
C THR A 110 -13.08 -5.84 -7.44
N LEU A 111 -11.79 -5.80 -7.78
CA LEU A 111 -11.00 -4.57 -7.62
C LEU A 111 -11.64 -3.41 -8.39
N GLN A 112 -12.06 -3.64 -9.63
CA GLN A 112 -12.76 -2.63 -10.42
C GLN A 112 -14.06 -2.17 -9.73
N HIS A 113 -14.85 -3.10 -9.19
CA HIS A 113 -16.06 -2.77 -8.44
C HIS A 113 -15.74 -1.87 -7.24
N VAL A 114 -14.73 -2.23 -6.43
CA VAL A 114 -14.29 -1.47 -5.25
C VAL A 114 -13.83 -0.06 -5.63
N MET A 115 -13.07 0.09 -6.71
CA MET A 115 -12.60 1.40 -7.18
C MET A 115 -13.74 2.31 -7.66
N GLN A 116 -14.78 1.72 -8.26
CA GLN A 116 -15.91 2.45 -8.85
C GLN A 116 -16.99 2.82 -7.82
N HIS A 117 -17.23 1.95 -6.83
CA HIS A 117 -18.41 2.08 -5.96
C HIS A 117 -18.08 2.31 -4.48
N GLU A 118 -16.89 1.92 -3.99
CA GLU A 118 -16.58 1.95 -2.56
C GLU A 118 -15.56 3.03 -2.18
N ARG A 119 -14.70 3.45 -3.12
CA ARG A 119 -13.55 4.36 -2.87
C ARG A 119 -13.91 5.79 -2.44
N GLN A 120 -15.05 6.35 -2.85
CA GLN A 120 -15.32 7.81 -2.81
C GLN A 120 -14.25 8.62 -3.59
N SER A 121 -14.38 8.64 -4.92
CA SER A 121 -13.35 9.13 -5.85
C SER A 121 -13.03 10.63 -5.76
N ASP A 122 -13.86 11.42 -5.09
CA ASP A 122 -13.67 12.85 -4.82
C ASP A 122 -12.69 13.12 -3.67
N LYS A 123 -12.56 12.16 -2.74
CA LYS A 123 -11.69 12.26 -1.56
C LYS A 123 -10.48 11.34 -1.60
N ILE A 124 -10.63 10.14 -2.14
CA ILE A 124 -9.58 9.12 -2.16
C ILE A 124 -9.07 8.89 -3.59
N HIS A 125 -7.79 9.17 -3.79
CA HIS A 125 -7.06 8.85 -5.02
C HIS A 125 -6.26 7.57 -4.80
N VAL A 126 -6.30 6.65 -5.79
CA VAL A 126 -5.57 5.38 -5.73
C VAL A 126 -4.69 5.28 -6.97
N VAL A 127 -3.42 4.94 -6.78
CA VAL A 127 -2.43 4.78 -7.86
C VAL A 127 -1.77 3.41 -7.73
N PHE A 128 -1.65 2.68 -8.85
CA PHE A 128 -1.01 1.37 -8.90
C PHE A 128 0.41 1.48 -9.47
N ARG A 129 1.36 0.73 -8.91
CA ARG A 129 2.76 0.61 -9.34
C ARG A 129 3.22 -0.83 -9.37
#